data_AF-A0A850LZS9-F1
#
_entry.id   AF-A0A850LZS9-F1
#
_cell.length_a   1.000
_cell.length_b   1.000
_cell.length_c   1.000
_cell.angle_alpha   90.00
_cell.angle_beta   90.00
_cell.angle_gamma   90.00
#
_symmetry.space_group_name_H-M   'P 1'
#
loop_
_entity.id
_entity.type
_entity.pdbx_description
1 polymer ?
#
loop_
_entity_poly.entity_id
_entity_poly.type
_entity_poly.pdbx_seq_one_letter_code
_entity_poly.pdbx_strand_id
1 'polypeptide(L)' 'MNDSNEEKDSIAFYCKQCDFHFKIKDGTPLDDIMCPKCETYEIFLEYDVEDDKVKL' A
#
# COMPACT_ATOMS: atom_id res chain seq x y z
N MET A 1 -12.83 10.23 23.55
CA MET A 1 -11.45 10.72 23.38
C MET A 1 -10.56 9.50 23.55
N ASN A 2 -9.91 8.90 22.55
CA ASN A 2 -9.76 9.17 21.13
C ASN A 2 -9.77 7.80 20.44
N ASP A 3 -10.65 7.64 19.46
CA ASP A 3 -10.77 6.44 18.63
C ASP A 3 -9.83 6.60 17.43
N SER A 4 -8.53 6.55 17.70
CA SER A 4 -7.52 6.97 16.72
C SER A 4 -6.44 5.90 16.53
N ASN A 5 -6.70 5.11 15.49
CA ASN A 5 -5.78 4.96 14.38
C ASN A 5 -4.73 3.84 14.49
N GLU A 6 -5.18 2.59 14.53
CA GLU A 6 -4.38 1.40 14.20
C GLU A 6 -4.53 0.99 12.71
N GLU A 7 -4.67 1.96 11.79
CA GLU A 7 -4.62 1.71 10.33
C GLU A 7 -3.23 2.00 9.73
N LYS A 8 -2.17 2.11 10.55
CA LYS A 8 -0.82 2.47 10.08
C LYS A 8 0.04 1.31 9.55
N ASP A 9 -0.42 0.07 9.66
CA ASP A 9 0.42 -1.09 9.30
C ASP A 9 0.02 -1.70 7.96
N SER A 10 -0.46 -0.92 6.98
CA SER A 10 -0.71 -1.46 5.64
C SER A 10 -0.25 -0.53 4.52
N ILE A 11 0.46 -1.09 3.56
CA ILE A 11 0.97 -0.41 2.37
C ILE A 11 0.06 -0.77 1.21
N ALA A 12 -0.43 0.25 0.50
CA ALA A 12 -1.24 0.07 -0.70
C ALA A 12 -0.37 -0.14 -1.94
N PHE A 13 -0.81 -1.06 -2.80
CA PHE A 13 -0.19 -1.40 -4.06
C PHE A 13 -1.23 -1.45 -5.17
N TYR A 14 -0.83 -1.08 -6.38
CA TYR A 14 -1.60 -1.31 -7.58
C TYR A 14 -0.83 -2.18 -8.58
N CYS A 15 -1.54 -3.09 -9.24
CA CYS A 15 -0.98 -3.96 -10.27
C CYS A 15 -1.14 -3.32 -11.65
N LYS A 16 -0.03 -3.10 -12.36
CA LYS A 16 -0.02 -2.48 -13.69
C LYS A 16 -0.61 -3.36 -14.80
N GLN A 17 -0.66 -4.68 -14.59
CA GLN A 17 -1.13 -5.64 -15.60
C GLN A 17 -2.66 -5.77 -15.62
N CYS A 18 -3.31 -5.67 -14.46
CA CYS A 18 -4.75 -5.95 -14.34
C CYS A 18 -5.53 -4.88 -13.57
N ASP A 19 -4.87 -3.75 -13.31
CA ASP A 19 -5.39 -2.58 -12.56
C ASP A 19 -6.01 -2.97 -11.22
N PHE A 20 -5.45 -3.98 -10.56
CA PHE A 20 -5.93 -4.45 -9.27
C PHE A 20 -5.21 -3.75 -8.13
N HIS A 21 -6.00 -3.15 -7.22
CA HIS A 21 -5.51 -2.47 -6.03
C HIS A 21 -5.63 -3.40 -4.83
N PHE A 22 -4.58 -3.48 -4.02
CA PHE A 22 -4.54 -4.32 -2.83
C PHE A 22 -3.63 -3.72 -1.76
N LYS A 23 -3.89 -4.08 -0.51
CA LYS A 23 -3.08 -3.62 0.63
C LYS A 23 -2.36 -4.82 1.25
N ILE A 24 -1.12 -4.60 1.66
CA ILE A 24 -0.30 -5.60 2.33
C ILE A 24 0.16 -5.03 3.66
N LYS A 25 0.29 -5.90 4.66
CA LYS A 25 0.76 -5.49 5.98
C LYS A 25 2.19 -4.93 5.91
N ASP A 26 2.42 -3.80 6.56
CA ASP A 26 3.75 -3.23 6.72
C ASP A 26 4.70 -4.25 7.39
N GLY A 27 5.95 -4.28 6.93
CA GLY A 27 6.94 -5.29 7.29
C GLY A 27 6.91 -6.57 6.44
N THR A 28 6.00 -6.69 5.48
CA THR A 28 6.09 -7.75 4.46
C THR A 28 7.28 -7.48 3.53
N PRO A 29 8.19 -8.45 3.29
CA PRO A 29 9.29 -8.28 2.36
C PRO A 29 8.79 -7.89 0.96
N LEU A 30 9.23 -6.73 0.46
CA LEU A 30 8.78 -6.20 -0.84
C LEU A 30 9.22 -7.08 -2.02
N ASP A 31 10.29 -7.85 -1.85
CA ASP A 31 10.90 -8.66 -2.90
C ASP A 31 10.02 -9.85 -3.34
N ASP A 32 9.03 -10.23 -2.51
CA ASP A 32 8.13 -11.36 -2.76
C ASP A 32 6.67 -10.95 -2.98
N ILE A 33 6.40 -9.66 -3.19
CA ILE A 33 5.03 -9.21 -3.39
C ILE A 33 4.59 -9.48 -4.83
N MET A 34 3.53 -10.27 -4.95
CA MET A 34 2.90 -10.63 -6.21
C MET A 34 1.44 -10.18 -6.21
N CYS A 35 0.94 -9.76 -7.37
CA CYS A 35 -0.47 -9.43 -7.53
C CYS A 35 -1.34 -10.68 -7.28
N PRO A 36 -2.28 -10.66 -6.32
CA PRO A 36 -3.10 -11.84 -6.01
C PRO A 36 -4.16 -12.16 -7.08
N LYS A 37 -4.34 -11.28 -8.08
CA LYS A 37 -5.34 -11.44 -9.14
C LYS A 37 -4.76 -12.05 -10.42
N CYS A 38 -3.57 -11.62 -10.84
CA CYS A 38 -2.94 -12.06 -12.08
C CYS A 38 -1.54 -12.62 -11.90
N GLU A 39 -1.08 -12.75 -10.65
CA GLU A 39 0.18 -13.40 -10.30
C GLU A 39 1.43 -12.76 -10.93
N THR A 40 1.36 -11.47 -11.28
CA THR A 40 2.51 -10.69 -11.77
C THR A 40 3.26 -10.02 -10.63
N TYR A 41 4.55 -9.77 -10.84
CA TYR A 41 5.41 -8.95 -10.00
C TYR A 41 5.46 -7.48 -10.45
N GLU A 42 4.82 -7.12 -11.56
CA GLU A 42 4.70 -5.73 -12.00
C GLU A 42 3.65 -4.95 -11.20
N ILE A 43 4.00 -4.64 -9.97
CA ILE A 43 3.20 -3.89 -9.01
C ILE A 43 3.93 -2.61 -8.61
N PHE A 44 3.18 -1.62 -8.17
CA PHE A 44 3.68 -0.31 -7.81
C PHE A 44 3.09 0.10 -6.47
N LEU A 45 3.89 0.78 -5.66
CA LEU A 45 3.43 1.39 -4.42
C LEU A 45 2.45 2.51 -4.75
N GLU A 46 1.26 2.44 -4.16
CA GLU A 46 0.40 3.62 -4.05
C GLU A 46 0.93 4.41 -2.86
N TYR A 47 1.70 5.46 -3.12
CA TYR A 47 2.05 6.41 -2.08
C TYR A 47 0.77 7.10 -1.63
N ASP A 48 0.26 6.73 -0.47
CA ASP A 48 -0.63 7.59 0.29
C ASP A 48 0.17 8.87 0.56
N VAL A 49 -0.13 9.93 -0.20
CA VAL A 49 0.27 11.28 0.18
C VAL A 49 -0.56 11.60 1.43
N GLU A 50 -0.14 11.07 2.59
CA GLU A 50 -0.53 11.64 3.86
C GLU A 50 0.04 13.06 3.81
N ASP A 51 -0.84 14.00 3.45
CA ASP A 51 -0.67 15.45 3.44
C ASP A 51 0.21 15.83 4.63
N ASP A 52 1.51 15.97 4.36
CA ASP A 52 2.45 16.58 5.28
C ASP A 52 1.89 17.99 5.44
N LYS A 53 1.16 18.20 6.53
CA LYS A 53 0.80 19.52 7.01
C LYS A 53 2.11 20.20 7.40
N VAL A 54 2.92 20.57 6.41
CA VAL A 54 3.85 21.66 6.47
C VAL A 54 2.99 22.92 6.58
N LYS A 55 2.55 23.22 7.80
CA LYS A 55 2.19 24.58 8.17
C LYS A 55 3.34 25.16 8.98
N LEU A 56 4.16 25.89 8.21
CA LEU A 56 5.06 26.96 8.60
C LEU A 56 4.52 27.83 9.75
#